data_AF-A0A1T5INL1-F1
#
_entry.id   AF-A0A1T5INL1-F1
#
_cell.length_a   1.000
_cell.length_b   1.000
_cell.length_c   1.000
_cell.angle_alpha   90.00
_cell.angle_beta   90.00
_cell.angle_gamma   90.00
#
_symmetry.space_group_name_H-M   'P 1'
#
loop_
_entity.id
_entity.type
_entity.pdbx_description
1 polymer ?
#
loop_
_entity_poly.entity_id
_entity_poly.type
_entity_poly.pdbx_seq_one_letter_code
_entity_poly.pdbx_strand_id
1 'polypeptide(L)'
;MTRRRAFALVAALTVAAALTALVVLWRPWDPVPDELRAAVRQASDVPGVVSAEVTGYEVTLRDAKDGDVARASVGVELDDGLVPEAASAAAAQADDALAAAQVDGVRTLSRTTTVHAGAPRTVHGVEVYPLTASVTEDGDATAVADAFVLWRAGATRVSGPSADAPDRDGLVRLAQTAAEQEIAASLRTADGTVQYDTSGRVPDAPVAQLAVEAAARPGVASVSVGAQVPEGVVVSGGVVLALQVHLAVPSTSPETDALTRWLDDPRRTADDVPLAYTLWEPGYATSLAGWVAGSEPPAPQEHTVPLPADVAPWPDDDAPACTGDDLRLSLGTPDAAAGSRYLAVQAENVSGGPCALEGVPGLEFRNADGEAQPDVTLEPSAPGVVPGRVVVPAGERSLATVQWRAMSTTNDPDVTTTVAVVPVPGADPVPLTPTSPDTGDTAGLDVLDGAEVRVGPWVQRAEGWS
;
A
#
# COMPACT_ATOMS: atom_id res chain seq x y z
N MET A 1 -25.40 -30.39 48.52
CA MET A 1 -24.42 -29.38 48.04
C MET A 1 -25.18 -28.28 47.33
N THR A 2 -24.99 -27.01 47.72
CA THR A 2 -25.72 -25.85 47.19
C THR A 2 -25.32 -25.55 45.74
N ARG A 3 -26.29 -25.21 44.87
CA ARG A 3 -26.10 -24.91 43.43
C ARG A 3 -24.90 -24.01 43.12
N ARG A 4 -24.53 -23.10 44.01
CA ARG A 4 -23.33 -22.24 43.91
C ARG A 4 -22.00 -23.00 43.89
N ARG A 5 -21.89 -24.11 44.63
CA ARG A 5 -20.66 -24.94 44.65
C ARG A 5 -20.52 -25.78 43.38
N ALA A 6 -21.63 -26.23 42.79
CA ALA A 6 -21.62 -26.93 41.51
C ALA A 6 -21.23 -25.98 40.36
N PHE A 7 -21.74 -24.74 40.36
CA PHE A 7 -21.39 -23.75 39.35
C PHE A 7 -19.93 -23.31 39.42
N ALA A 8 -19.39 -23.11 40.62
CA ALA A 8 -17.98 -22.77 40.80
C ALA A 8 -17.04 -23.91 40.35
N LEU A 9 -17.45 -25.18 40.53
CA LEU A 9 -16.66 -26.33 40.13
C LEU A 9 -16.65 -26.52 38.61
N VAL A 10 -17.80 -26.29 37.95
CA VAL A 10 -17.91 -26.33 36.48
C VAL A 10 -17.14 -25.18 35.84
N ALA A 11 -17.21 -23.97 36.40
CA ALA A 11 -16.43 -22.82 35.92
C ALA A 11 -14.92 -23.02 36.11
N ALA A 12 -14.48 -23.61 37.22
CA ALA A 12 -13.08 -23.95 37.43
C ALA A 12 -12.59 -25.03 36.45
N LEU A 13 -13.44 -26.02 36.14
CA LEU A 13 -13.11 -27.07 35.16
C LEU A 13 -13.08 -26.55 33.73
N THR A 14 -13.94 -25.63 33.33
CA THR A 14 -13.89 -25.01 32.00
C THR A 14 -12.71 -24.06 31.84
N VAL A 15 -12.36 -23.29 32.88
CA VAL A 15 -11.13 -22.47 32.88
C VAL A 15 -9.88 -23.36 32.84
N ALA A 16 -9.86 -24.45 33.61
CA ALA A 16 -8.76 -25.41 33.56
C ALA A 16 -8.66 -26.08 32.19
N ALA A 17 -9.78 -26.50 31.59
CA ALA A 17 -9.80 -27.11 30.26
C ALA A 17 -9.40 -26.12 29.15
N ALA A 18 -9.81 -24.85 29.25
CA ALA A 18 -9.41 -23.79 28.33
C ALA A 18 -7.92 -23.45 28.48
N LEU A 19 -7.39 -23.36 29.70
CA LEU A 19 -5.95 -23.20 29.95
C LEU A 19 -5.15 -24.41 29.46
N THR A 20 -5.68 -25.62 29.63
CA THR A 20 -5.02 -26.85 29.15
C THR A 20 -5.04 -26.90 27.62
N ALA A 21 -6.15 -26.51 26.98
CA ALA A 21 -6.23 -26.41 25.53
C ALA A 21 -5.27 -25.33 25.00
N LEU A 22 -5.19 -24.17 25.66
CA LEU A 22 -4.23 -23.11 25.33
C LEU A 22 -2.78 -23.60 25.49
N VAL A 23 -2.48 -24.39 26.52
CA VAL A 23 -1.17 -25.02 26.82
C VAL A 23 -0.83 -26.23 25.93
N VAL A 24 -1.83 -26.85 25.30
CA VAL A 24 -1.64 -27.97 24.36
C VAL A 24 -1.51 -27.47 22.91
N LEU A 25 -2.15 -26.34 22.59
CA LEU A 25 -1.99 -25.60 21.33
C LEU A 25 -0.72 -24.75 21.32
N TRP A 26 -0.39 -24.12 22.44
CA TRP A 26 0.90 -23.44 22.65
C TRP A 26 1.83 -24.42 23.34
N ARG A 27 2.72 -25.10 22.59
CA ARG A 27 3.66 -26.11 23.13
C ARG A 27 5.08 -25.53 23.32
N PRO A 28 5.35 -24.70 24.33
CA PRO A 28 6.69 -24.20 24.63
C PRO A 28 7.66 -25.31 25.12
N TRP A 29 7.22 -26.58 25.13
CA TRP A 29 7.94 -27.76 25.62
C TRP A 29 8.42 -28.70 24.52
N ASP A 30 8.12 -28.47 23.23
CA ASP A 30 8.82 -29.24 22.20
C ASP A 30 10.30 -28.82 22.29
N PRO A 31 11.20 -29.74 22.69
CA PRO A 31 12.56 -29.37 23.02
C PRO A 31 13.21 -28.80 21.77
N VAL A 32 13.82 -27.63 21.90
CA VAL A 32 14.61 -27.02 20.82
C VAL A 32 15.58 -28.08 20.30
N PRO A 33 15.54 -28.41 18.98
CA PRO A 33 16.44 -29.39 18.37
C PRO A 33 17.91 -29.10 18.69
N ASP A 34 18.73 -30.15 18.83
CA ASP A 34 20.14 -30.01 19.15
C ASP A 34 20.91 -29.29 18.03
N GLU A 35 20.46 -29.45 16.80
CA GLU A 35 21.00 -28.82 15.59
C GLU A 35 20.77 -27.31 15.63
N LEU A 36 19.57 -26.87 16.04
CA LEU A 36 19.28 -25.44 16.24
C LEU A 36 20.08 -24.87 17.42
N ARG A 37 20.25 -25.63 18.51
CA ARG A 37 21.11 -25.20 19.63
C ARG A 37 22.59 -25.11 19.23
N ALA A 38 23.07 -25.98 18.34
CA ALA A 38 24.41 -25.91 17.80
C ALA A 38 24.58 -24.67 16.91
N ALA A 39 23.63 -24.40 16.02
CA ALA A 39 23.64 -23.22 15.16
C ALA A 39 23.60 -21.91 15.97
N VAL A 40 22.79 -21.84 17.02
CA VAL A 40 22.75 -20.69 17.94
C VAL A 40 24.09 -20.47 18.66
N ARG A 41 24.78 -21.54 19.06
CA ARG A 41 26.14 -21.41 19.63
C ARG A 41 27.12 -20.85 18.61
N GLN A 42 27.07 -21.32 17.36
CA GLN A 42 27.90 -20.79 16.29
C GLN A 42 27.60 -19.32 15.99
N ALA A 43 26.32 -18.93 16.00
CA ALA A 43 25.91 -17.53 15.86
C ALA A 43 26.42 -16.68 17.04
N SER A 44 26.44 -17.22 18.26
CA SER A 44 26.99 -16.55 19.44
C SER A 44 28.51 -16.34 19.38
N ASP A 45 29.23 -17.13 18.58
CA ASP A 45 30.69 -17.00 18.40
C ASP A 45 31.06 -15.92 17.34
N VAL A 46 30.06 -15.33 16.66
CA VAL A 46 30.28 -14.28 15.66
C VAL A 46 30.77 -12.99 16.35
N PRO A 47 31.86 -12.36 15.87
CA PRO A 47 32.34 -11.09 16.43
C PRO A 47 31.25 -10.01 16.41
N GLY A 48 30.99 -9.41 17.58
CA GLY A 48 29.95 -8.39 17.75
C GLY A 48 28.60 -8.95 18.24
N VAL A 49 28.42 -10.27 18.27
CA VAL A 49 27.27 -10.90 18.94
C VAL A 49 27.57 -11.08 20.42
N VAL A 50 26.67 -10.59 21.27
CA VAL A 50 26.71 -10.74 22.74
C VAL A 50 26.07 -12.06 23.15
N SER A 51 24.92 -12.37 22.57
CA SER A 51 24.18 -13.59 22.83
C SER A 51 23.28 -13.94 21.64
N ALA A 52 22.96 -15.22 21.48
CA ALA A 52 21.89 -15.66 20.58
C ALA A 52 21.07 -16.76 21.27
N GLU A 53 19.76 -16.78 21.03
CA GLU A 53 18.86 -17.77 21.61
C GLU A 53 17.66 -18.09 20.72
N VAL A 54 17.16 -19.33 20.79
CA VAL A 54 15.90 -19.70 20.16
C VAL A 54 14.76 -19.19 21.05
N THR A 55 14.02 -18.20 20.56
CA THR A 55 12.87 -17.60 21.25
C THR A 55 11.57 -18.35 20.97
N GLY A 56 11.52 -19.13 19.88
CA GLY A 56 10.40 -19.99 19.56
C GLY A 56 10.77 -21.10 18.58
N TYR A 57 10.16 -22.27 18.73
CA TYR A 57 10.24 -23.37 17.78
C TYR A 57 8.91 -24.09 17.72
N GLU A 58 8.40 -24.31 16.51
CA GLU A 58 7.12 -24.97 16.30
C GLU A 58 7.16 -25.84 15.05
N VAL A 59 6.69 -27.09 15.16
CA VAL A 59 6.39 -27.93 14.01
C VAL A 59 4.98 -27.61 13.52
N THR A 60 4.90 -26.86 12.43
CA THR A 60 3.66 -26.36 11.82
C THR A 60 2.91 -27.43 11.02
N LEU A 61 3.62 -28.39 10.41
CA LEU A 61 3.03 -29.51 9.70
C LEU A 61 3.83 -30.78 9.97
N ARG A 62 3.12 -31.88 10.23
CA ARG A 62 3.75 -33.20 10.37
C ARG A 62 3.47 -34.06 9.15
N ASP A 63 4.52 -34.56 8.52
CA ASP A 63 4.42 -35.45 7.36
C ASP A 63 5.40 -36.63 7.51
N ALA A 64 4.85 -37.80 7.80
CA ALA A 64 5.63 -39.01 8.02
C ALA A 64 6.33 -39.54 6.76
N LYS A 65 5.93 -39.09 5.57
CA LYS A 65 6.49 -39.54 4.29
C LYS A 65 7.54 -38.57 3.77
N ASP A 66 7.23 -37.27 3.84
CA ASP A 66 8.04 -36.24 3.18
C ASP A 66 8.85 -35.39 4.18
N GLY A 67 8.61 -35.52 5.48
CA GLY A 67 9.27 -34.76 6.54
C GLY A 67 8.46 -33.53 6.97
N ASP A 68 8.66 -33.12 8.22
CA ASP A 68 7.90 -32.06 8.88
C ASP A 68 8.21 -30.66 8.31
N VAL A 69 7.30 -29.71 8.51
CA VAL A 69 7.55 -28.27 8.26
C VAL A 69 7.57 -27.56 9.60
N ALA A 70 8.65 -26.83 9.87
CA ALA A 70 8.84 -26.13 11.13
C ALA A 70 9.09 -24.64 10.94
N ARG A 71 8.88 -23.89 12.02
CA ARG A 71 9.24 -22.48 12.16
C ARG A 71 10.12 -22.29 13.39
N ALA A 72 11.19 -21.52 13.24
CA ALA A 72 12.05 -21.09 14.34
C ALA A 72 12.11 -19.56 14.41
N SER A 73 12.00 -19.02 15.61
CA SER A 73 12.29 -17.61 15.93
C SER A 73 13.57 -17.57 16.75
N VAL A 74 14.51 -16.74 16.33
CA VAL A 74 15.82 -16.59 16.98
C VAL A 74 16.06 -15.14 17.33
N GLY A 75 16.43 -14.87 18.58
CA GLY A 75 16.90 -13.57 19.04
C GLY A 75 18.43 -13.52 18.98
N VAL A 76 18.99 -12.45 18.45
CA VAL A 76 20.44 -12.18 18.41
C VAL A 76 20.68 -10.83 19.06
N GLU A 77 21.40 -10.81 20.18
CA GLU A 77 21.83 -9.59 20.85
C GLU A 77 23.19 -9.16 20.30
N LEU A 78 23.27 -7.93 19.80
CA LEU A 78 24.51 -7.32 19.33
C LEU A 78 25.09 -6.36 20.37
N ASP A 79 26.41 -6.21 20.32
CA ASP A 79 27.13 -5.20 21.11
C ASP A 79 26.64 -3.79 20.72
N ASP A 80 26.26 -3.00 21.72
CA ASP A 80 25.71 -1.67 21.54
C ASP A 80 26.71 -0.64 21.01
N GLY A 81 28.01 -0.94 21.12
CA GLY A 81 29.12 -0.14 20.61
C GLY A 81 29.40 -0.33 19.12
N LEU A 82 28.75 -1.27 18.43
CA LEU A 82 28.97 -1.53 17.01
C LEU A 82 28.53 -0.35 16.13
N VAL A 83 29.38 -0.01 15.16
CA VAL A 83 29.02 0.90 14.07
C VAL A 83 28.01 0.22 13.12
N PRO A 84 27.15 0.96 12.40
CA PRO A 84 26.05 0.39 11.62
C PRO A 84 26.46 -0.73 10.66
N GLU A 85 27.56 -0.55 9.92
CA GLU A 85 28.05 -1.53 8.95
C GLU A 85 28.55 -2.80 9.64
N ALA A 86 29.19 -2.66 10.80
CA ALA A 86 29.66 -3.79 11.60
C ALA A 86 28.49 -4.55 12.24
N ALA A 87 27.44 -3.84 12.68
CA ALA A 87 26.23 -4.44 13.20
C ALA A 87 25.49 -5.25 12.14
N SER A 88 25.35 -4.71 10.92
CA SER A 88 24.76 -5.40 9.79
C SER A 88 25.57 -6.64 9.37
N ALA A 89 26.90 -6.52 9.30
CA ALA A 89 27.77 -7.65 8.98
C ALA A 89 27.71 -8.76 10.06
N ALA A 90 27.72 -8.40 11.34
CA ALA A 90 27.58 -9.37 12.44
C ALA A 90 26.21 -10.06 12.41
N ALA A 91 25.12 -9.31 12.17
CA ALA A 91 23.79 -9.86 12.03
C ALA A 91 23.68 -10.84 10.85
N ALA A 92 24.19 -10.47 9.67
CA ALA A 92 24.19 -11.34 8.49
C ALA A 92 25.01 -12.62 8.72
N GLN A 93 26.19 -12.51 9.35
CA GLN A 93 27.01 -13.69 9.65
C GLN A 93 26.36 -14.61 10.70
N ALA A 94 25.70 -14.04 11.70
CA ALA A 94 24.91 -14.80 12.66
C ALA A 94 23.72 -15.49 11.97
N ASP A 95 23.05 -14.79 11.06
CA ASP A 95 21.96 -15.29 10.25
C ASP A 95 22.39 -16.48 9.36
N ASP A 96 23.55 -16.38 8.70
CA ASP A 96 24.15 -17.46 7.91
C ASP A 96 24.44 -18.71 8.75
N ALA A 97 24.97 -18.52 9.97
CA ALA A 97 25.23 -19.63 10.90
C ALA A 97 23.92 -20.34 11.30
N LEU A 98 22.83 -19.59 11.46
CA LEU A 98 21.51 -20.13 11.76
C LEU A 98 20.86 -20.79 10.53
N ALA A 99 21.06 -20.24 9.34
CA ALA A 99 20.56 -20.78 8.07
C ALA A 99 21.16 -22.14 7.72
N ALA A 100 22.39 -22.41 8.18
CA ALA A 100 23.07 -23.69 8.00
C ALA A 100 22.46 -24.83 8.84
N ALA A 101 21.55 -24.54 9.77
CA ALA A 101 20.92 -25.56 10.62
C ALA A 101 19.99 -26.46 9.81
N GLN A 102 20.28 -27.77 9.81
CA GLN A 102 19.39 -28.80 9.29
C GLN A 102 18.82 -29.57 10.47
N VAL A 103 17.50 -29.53 10.66
CA VAL A 103 16.82 -30.24 11.74
C VAL A 103 16.38 -31.60 11.24
N ASP A 104 16.81 -32.67 11.91
CA ASP A 104 16.46 -34.03 11.53
C ASP A 104 14.93 -34.24 11.49
N GLY A 105 14.45 -34.81 10.39
CA GLY A 105 13.02 -35.04 10.17
C GLY A 105 12.22 -33.81 9.74
N VAL A 106 12.83 -32.63 9.60
CA VAL A 106 12.20 -31.42 9.07
C VAL A 106 12.66 -31.20 7.63
N ARG A 107 11.72 -31.20 6.69
CA ARG A 107 11.98 -30.91 5.26
C ARG A 107 12.15 -29.41 5.01
N THR A 108 11.35 -28.59 5.69
CA THR A 108 11.34 -27.14 5.49
C THR A 108 11.34 -26.45 6.84
N LEU A 109 12.38 -25.65 7.09
CA LEU A 109 12.50 -24.82 8.27
C LEU A 109 12.39 -23.35 7.85
N SER A 110 11.28 -22.71 8.19
CA SER A 110 11.16 -21.24 8.12
C SER A 110 11.80 -20.62 9.35
N ARG A 111 12.49 -19.49 9.18
CA ARG A 111 13.23 -18.85 10.26
C ARG A 111 13.03 -17.36 10.26
N THR A 112 12.93 -16.78 11.45
CA THR A 112 12.92 -15.33 11.65
C THR A 112 14.01 -14.97 12.63
N THR A 113 14.95 -14.14 12.18
CA THR A 113 16.02 -13.60 13.04
C THR A 113 15.66 -12.19 13.45
N THR A 114 15.55 -11.99 14.76
CA THR A 114 15.36 -10.67 15.35
C THR A 114 16.63 -10.26 16.05
N VAL A 115 17.15 -9.09 15.68
CA VAL A 115 18.33 -8.48 16.26
C VAL A 115 17.91 -7.49 17.32
N HIS A 116 18.58 -7.53 18.46
CA HIS A 116 18.38 -6.63 19.59
C HIS A 116 19.69 -5.93 19.96
N ALA A 117 19.62 -4.68 20.43
CA ALA A 117 20.77 -4.01 21.03
C ALA A 117 20.36 -3.05 22.15
N GLY A 118 21.26 -2.88 23.13
CA GLY A 118 21.08 -2.05 24.31
C GLY A 118 20.31 -2.73 25.44
N ALA A 119 20.46 -2.19 26.66
CA ALA A 119 19.86 -2.78 27.86
C ALA A 119 18.32 -2.79 27.80
N PRO A 120 17.66 -3.96 27.96
CA PRO A 120 16.20 -4.04 27.93
C PRO A 120 15.57 -3.41 29.17
N ARG A 121 14.33 -2.95 29.01
CA ARG A 121 13.44 -2.56 30.11
C ARG A 121 12.22 -3.47 30.16
N THR A 122 11.78 -3.83 31.36
CA THR A 122 10.55 -4.62 31.52
C THR A 122 9.32 -3.72 31.54
N VAL A 123 8.40 -3.91 30.60
CA VAL A 123 7.10 -3.22 30.51
C VAL A 123 5.99 -4.27 30.55
N HIS A 124 5.13 -4.22 31.57
CA HIS A 124 4.06 -5.21 31.78
C HIS A 124 4.52 -6.69 31.74
N GLY A 125 5.75 -6.96 32.18
CA GLY A 125 6.34 -8.31 32.19
C GLY A 125 6.96 -8.75 30.86
N VAL A 126 7.04 -7.85 29.87
CA VAL A 126 7.69 -8.09 28.57
C VAL A 126 8.97 -7.27 28.49
N GLU A 127 10.06 -7.87 28.03
CA GLU A 127 11.31 -7.15 27.77
C GLU A 127 11.18 -6.31 26.49
N VAL A 128 11.55 -5.05 26.61
CA VAL A 128 11.54 -4.09 25.50
C VAL A 128 12.96 -3.56 25.34
N TYR A 129 13.56 -3.92 24.22
CA TYR A 129 14.89 -3.46 23.83
C TYR A 129 14.83 -2.06 23.22
N PRO A 130 15.87 -1.22 23.43
CA PRO A 130 16.02 0.06 22.75
C PRO A 130 16.07 -0.12 21.23
N LEU A 131 16.79 -1.10 20.72
CA LEU A 131 16.87 -1.39 19.29
C LEU A 131 16.36 -2.79 19.03
N THR A 132 15.41 -2.90 18.10
CA THR A 132 14.95 -4.16 17.52
C THR A 132 14.87 -4.03 16.00
N ALA A 133 15.56 -4.91 15.28
CA ALA A 133 15.51 -5.01 13.82
C ALA A 133 15.39 -6.49 13.40
N SER A 134 15.11 -6.75 12.13
CA SER A 134 15.02 -8.11 11.60
C SER A 134 15.94 -8.28 10.41
N VAL A 135 16.48 -9.48 10.26
CA VAL A 135 17.13 -9.91 9.02
C VAL A 135 16.07 -10.53 8.12
N THR A 136 16.08 -10.20 6.83
CA THR A 136 15.14 -10.76 5.86
C THR A 136 15.41 -12.25 5.60
N GLU A 137 14.47 -12.98 4.99
CA GLU A 137 14.66 -14.40 4.68
C GLU A 137 15.84 -14.65 3.71
N ASP A 138 16.17 -13.67 2.88
CA ASP A 138 17.30 -13.72 1.95
C ASP A 138 18.66 -13.37 2.62
N GLY A 139 18.66 -13.13 3.94
CA GLY A 139 19.87 -12.78 4.70
C GLY A 139 20.25 -11.30 4.62
N ASP A 140 19.44 -10.45 3.98
CA ASP A 140 19.70 -9.00 3.95
C ASP A 140 19.46 -8.39 5.34
N ALA A 141 20.54 -7.81 5.88
CA ALA A 141 20.61 -7.15 7.18
C ALA A 141 20.74 -5.62 7.06
N THR A 142 20.36 -5.02 5.93
CA THR A 142 20.38 -3.55 5.75
C THR A 142 19.52 -2.84 6.79
N ALA A 143 18.34 -3.40 7.12
CA ALA A 143 17.48 -2.87 8.18
C ALA A 143 18.16 -2.81 9.57
N VAL A 144 19.19 -3.65 9.82
CA VAL A 144 19.98 -3.60 11.05
C VAL A 144 20.93 -2.39 11.03
N ALA A 145 21.59 -2.11 9.90
CA ALA A 145 22.40 -0.91 9.76
C ALA A 145 21.55 0.35 9.96
N ASP A 146 20.42 0.44 9.27
CA ASP A 146 19.50 1.58 9.37
C ASP A 146 19.02 1.81 10.81
N ALA A 147 18.70 0.73 11.53
CA ALA A 147 18.30 0.81 12.92
C ALA A 147 19.42 1.38 13.81
N PHE A 148 20.68 0.97 13.59
CA PHE A 148 21.83 1.51 14.31
C PHE A 148 22.13 2.96 13.95
N VAL A 149 21.91 3.37 12.69
CA VAL A 149 22.02 4.78 12.26
C VAL A 149 21.02 5.65 13.05
N LEU A 150 19.74 5.27 13.04
CA LEU A 150 18.69 6.03 13.74
C LEU A 150 18.90 6.03 15.25
N TRP A 151 19.35 4.91 15.82
CA TRP A 151 19.64 4.82 17.24
C TRP A 151 20.80 5.73 17.66
N ARG A 152 21.90 5.75 16.89
CA ARG A 152 23.04 6.65 17.11
C ARG A 152 22.71 8.13 16.89
N ALA A 153 21.75 8.42 16.03
CA ALA A 153 21.20 9.77 15.86
C ALA A 153 20.35 10.25 17.07
N GLY A 154 20.16 9.38 18.07
CA GLY A 154 19.55 9.71 19.35
C GLY A 154 18.12 9.22 19.53
N ALA A 155 17.66 8.27 18.71
CA ALA A 155 16.37 7.61 18.96
C ALA A 155 16.41 6.92 20.33
N THR A 156 15.34 7.06 21.11
CA THR A 156 15.17 6.33 22.39
C THR A 156 14.73 4.90 22.19
N ARG A 157 14.11 4.62 21.05
CA ARG A 157 13.73 3.29 20.61
C ARG A 157 13.74 3.21 19.09
N VAL A 158 14.17 2.09 18.53
CA VAL A 158 14.00 1.72 17.12
C VAL A 158 13.40 0.33 17.07
N SER A 159 12.36 0.14 16.26
CA SER A 159 11.62 -1.11 16.15
C SER A 159 11.15 -1.30 14.71
N GLY A 160 11.83 -2.15 13.95
CA GLY A 160 11.59 -2.28 12.51
C GLY A 160 11.79 -0.91 11.81
N PRO A 161 10.87 -0.48 10.92
CA PRO A 161 10.99 0.81 10.25
C PRO A 161 10.51 1.99 11.11
N SER A 162 10.45 1.87 12.44
CA SER A 162 9.92 2.94 13.31
C SER A 162 10.94 3.38 14.35
N ALA A 163 11.01 4.69 14.61
CA ALA A 163 11.90 5.27 15.63
C ALA A 163 11.20 6.30 16.54
N ASP A 164 11.50 6.21 17.84
CA ASP A 164 10.96 7.08 18.89
C ASP A 164 12.01 8.14 19.24
N ALA A 165 11.73 9.40 18.92
CA ALA A 165 12.53 10.54 19.34
C ALA A 165 12.27 10.88 20.83
N PRO A 166 13.30 11.32 21.57
CA PRO A 166 13.13 11.74 22.97
C PRO A 166 12.21 12.97 23.10
N ASP A 167 12.27 13.86 22.12
CA ASP A 167 11.56 15.13 22.08
C ASP A 167 11.41 15.60 20.61
N ARG A 168 10.82 16.78 20.44
CA ARG A 168 10.55 17.39 19.15
C ARG A 168 11.82 17.71 18.36
N ASP A 169 12.87 18.20 19.01
CA ASP A 169 14.15 18.48 18.36
C ASP A 169 14.83 17.18 17.91
N GLY A 170 14.68 16.12 18.70
CA GLY A 170 15.09 14.77 18.35
C GLY A 170 14.38 14.24 17.12
N LEU A 171 13.08 14.49 16.98
CA LEU A 171 12.31 14.05 15.81
C LEU A 171 12.84 14.70 14.53
N VAL A 172 13.12 16.00 14.57
CA VAL A 172 13.71 16.72 13.43
C VAL A 172 15.08 16.17 13.06
N ARG A 173 15.95 15.94 14.05
CA ARG A 173 17.27 15.33 13.81
C ARG A 173 17.17 13.93 13.20
N LEU A 174 16.23 13.11 13.66
CA LEU A 174 15.99 11.78 13.08
C LEU A 174 15.48 11.88 11.65
N ALA A 175 14.56 12.80 11.35
CA ALA A 175 14.06 13.02 9.99
C ALA A 175 15.18 13.48 9.04
N GLN A 176 16.05 14.40 9.48
CA GLN A 176 17.23 14.83 8.73
C GLN A 176 18.19 13.68 8.48
N THR A 177 18.51 12.90 9.51
CA THR A 177 19.41 11.74 9.39
C THR A 177 18.81 10.72 8.42
N ALA A 178 17.52 10.41 8.54
CA ALA A 178 16.84 9.48 7.66
C ALA A 178 16.85 9.97 6.20
N ALA A 179 16.61 11.27 5.97
CA ALA A 179 16.69 11.86 4.64
C ALA A 179 18.10 11.81 4.04
N GLU A 180 19.13 12.15 4.82
CA GLU A 180 20.53 12.16 4.38
C GLU A 180 21.07 10.76 4.06
N GLN A 181 20.57 9.74 4.76
CA GLN A 181 20.98 8.35 4.60
C GLN A 181 20.00 7.53 3.75
N GLU A 182 18.98 8.18 3.16
CA GLU A 182 17.92 7.54 2.36
C GLU A 182 17.17 6.40 3.10
N ILE A 183 17.00 6.54 4.42
CA ILE A 183 16.36 5.53 5.27
C ILE A 183 14.85 5.76 5.31
N ALA A 184 14.09 4.73 4.94
CA ALA A 184 12.65 4.72 5.10
C ALA A 184 12.26 4.46 6.56
N ALA A 185 11.67 5.45 7.23
CA ALA A 185 11.29 5.32 8.63
C ALA A 185 10.01 6.11 8.99
N SER A 186 9.20 5.54 9.88
CA SER A 186 8.14 6.25 10.59
C SER A 186 8.71 6.77 11.91
N LEU A 187 8.48 8.05 12.20
CA LEU A 187 9.05 8.74 13.36
C LEU A 187 7.95 9.16 14.33
N ARG A 188 8.21 9.14 15.63
CA ARG A 188 7.30 9.73 16.62
C ARG A 188 8.04 10.28 17.81
N THR A 189 7.47 11.27 18.49
CA THR A 189 7.98 11.67 19.80
C THR A 189 7.58 10.65 20.86
N ALA A 190 8.39 10.50 21.91
CA ALA A 190 8.14 9.55 23.00
C ALA A 190 6.83 9.84 23.76
N ASP A 191 6.35 11.09 23.74
CA ASP A 191 5.06 11.51 24.31
C ASP A 191 3.87 11.33 23.34
N GLY A 192 4.12 10.92 22.10
CA GLY A 192 3.10 10.73 21.06
C GLY A 192 2.49 12.02 20.53
N THR A 193 3.02 13.20 20.86
CA THR A 193 2.46 14.48 20.40
C THR A 193 2.70 14.73 18.91
N VAL A 194 3.78 14.17 18.34
CA VAL A 194 4.06 14.22 16.90
C VAL A 194 4.30 12.82 16.38
N GLN A 195 3.60 12.45 15.32
CA GLN A 195 3.80 11.22 14.57
C GLN A 195 4.00 11.55 13.09
N TYR A 196 4.97 10.90 12.45
CA TYR A 196 5.27 11.02 11.04
C TYR A 196 5.28 9.62 10.46
N ASP A 197 4.26 9.26 9.70
CA ASP A 197 4.15 7.97 9.04
C ASP A 197 4.33 8.12 7.54
N THR A 198 5.47 7.64 7.04
CA THR A 198 5.79 7.66 5.62
C THR A 198 5.25 6.45 4.85
N SER A 199 4.71 5.45 5.57
CA SER A 199 4.34 4.13 5.02
C SER A 199 5.48 3.47 4.23
N GLY A 200 6.69 3.49 4.81
CA GLY A 200 7.87 2.89 4.19
C GLY A 200 8.60 3.78 3.18
N ARG A 201 8.40 5.11 3.25
CA ARG A 201 9.16 6.09 2.46
C ARG A 201 10.16 6.85 3.33
N VAL A 202 11.10 7.54 2.69
CA VAL A 202 12.04 8.43 3.38
C VAL A 202 11.28 9.65 3.93
N PRO A 203 11.47 10.02 5.21
CA PRO A 203 10.86 11.24 5.77
C PRO A 203 11.33 12.51 5.07
N ASP A 204 10.43 13.46 4.88
CA ASP A 204 10.78 14.81 4.44
C ASP A 204 11.10 15.67 5.67
N ALA A 205 12.36 16.11 5.78
CA ALA A 205 12.83 16.86 6.94
C ALA A 205 12.14 18.23 7.10
N PRO A 206 11.93 19.05 6.04
CA PRO A 206 11.08 20.24 6.09
C PRO A 206 9.65 19.96 6.61
N VAL A 207 8.99 18.90 6.14
CA VAL A 207 7.64 18.53 6.61
C VAL A 207 7.66 18.11 8.10
N ALA A 208 8.69 17.35 8.52
CA ALA A 208 8.84 16.95 9.91
C ALA A 208 9.04 18.16 10.85
N GLN A 209 9.84 19.15 10.41
CA GLN A 209 10.00 20.43 11.10
C GLN A 209 8.68 21.18 11.19
N LEU A 210 7.90 21.25 10.09
CA LEU A 210 6.60 21.91 10.09
C LEU A 210 5.63 21.24 11.08
N ALA A 211 5.59 19.91 11.13
CA ALA A 211 4.73 19.15 12.05
C ALA A 211 5.09 19.43 13.52
N VAL A 212 6.38 19.48 13.84
CA VAL A 212 6.89 19.86 15.17
C VAL A 212 6.49 21.29 15.54
N GLU A 213 6.61 22.23 14.61
CA GLU A 213 6.23 23.62 14.85
C GLU A 213 4.72 23.80 15.00
N ALA A 214 3.91 23.02 14.27
CA ALA A 214 2.46 22.97 14.42
C ALA A 214 2.08 22.43 15.81
N ALA A 215 2.70 21.34 16.25
CA ALA A 215 2.48 20.76 17.58
C ALA A 215 2.91 21.68 18.73
N ALA A 216 3.76 22.67 18.46
CA ALA A 216 4.15 23.70 19.42
C ALA A 216 3.16 24.87 19.52
N ARG A 217 2.13 24.92 18.67
CA ARG A 217 1.14 26.00 18.69
C ARG A 217 0.18 25.84 19.88
N PRO A 218 -0.24 26.95 20.50
CA PRO A 218 -1.32 26.93 21.49
C PRO A 218 -2.57 26.26 20.92
N GLY A 219 -3.25 25.45 21.74
CA GLY A 219 -4.48 24.78 21.33
C GLY A 219 -4.29 23.49 20.53
N VAL A 220 -3.05 23.05 20.24
CA VAL A 220 -2.78 21.76 19.58
C VAL A 220 -2.49 20.66 20.59
N ALA A 221 -3.16 19.52 20.46
CA ALA A 221 -2.97 18.34 21.29
C ALA A 221 -1.96 17.36 20.67
N SER A 222 -2.10 17.07 19.38
CA SER A 222 -1.18 16.20 18.65
C SER A 222 -1.21 16.50 17.15
N VAL A 223 -0.17 16.06 16.45
CA VAL A 223 -0.01 16.19 15.02
C VAL A 223 0.43 14.85 14.44
N SER A 224 -0.21 14.41 13.36
CA SER A 224 0.22 13.27 12.55
C SER A 224 0.46 13.71 11.12
N VAL A 225 1.54 13.21 10.51
CA VAL A 225 1.80 13.33 9.06
C VAL A 225 1.62 11.96 8.44
N GLY A 226 0.90 11.88 7.34
CA GLY A 226 0.67 10.60 6.66
C GLY A 226 0.30 10.76 5.18
N ALA A 227 0.36 9.65 4.46
CA ALA A 227 -0.25 9.50 3.15
C ALA A 227 -1.78 9.68 3.25
N GLN A 228 -2.36 10.57 2.45
CA GLN A 228 -3.81 10.68 2.32
C GLN A 228 -4.20 10.84 0.85
N VAL A 229 -5.35 10.26 0.50
CA VAL A 229 -6.05 10.56 -0.76
C VAL A 229 -7.09 11.63 -0.41
N PRO A 230 -6.90 12.90 -0.77
CA PRO A 230 -7.89 13.92 -0.48
C PRO A 230 -9.13 13.67 -1.34
N GLU A 231 -10.32 13.78 -0.76
CA GLU A 231 -11.55 13.70 -1.54
C GLU A 231 -11.56 14.81 -2.60
N GLY A 232 -11.86 14.45 -3.85
CA GLY A 232 -11.95 15.41 -4.96
C GLY A 232 -10.62 15.90 -5.54
N VAL A 233 -9.47 15.46 -5.02
CA VAL A 233 -8.14 15.86 -5.54
C VAL A 233 -7.49 14.67 -6.22
N VAL A 234 -7.41 14.73 -7.54
CA VAL A 234 -6.70 13.75 -8.35
C VAL A 234 -5.28 14.27 -8.57
N VAL A 235 -4.31 13.82 -7.79
CA VAL A 235 -2.89 14.16 -8.01
C VAL A 235 -2.24 13.08 -8.86
N SER A 236 -1.39 13.45 -9.83
CA SER A 236 -0.54 12.49 -10.54
C SER A 236 0.30 11.70 -9.53
N GLY A 237 -0.03 10.42 -9.30
CA GLY A 237 0.59 9.58 -8.27
C GLY A 237 -0.32 9.22 -7.07
N GLY A 238 -1.56 9.70 -7.02
CA GLY A 238 -2.65 9.17 -6.19
C GLY A 238 -2.59 9.42 -4.67
N VAL A 239 -1.47 9.93 -4.13
CA VAL A 239 -1.30 10.15 -2.69
C VAL A 239 -0.55 11.46 -2.45
N VAL A 240 -1.12 12.35 -1.63
CA VAL A 240 -0.39 13.51 -1.08
C VAL A 240 -0.04 13.26 0.37
N LEU A 241 1.00 13.94 0.85
CA LEU A 241 1.22 14.04 2.30
C LEU A 241 0.14 14.97 2.88
N ALA A 242 -0.35 14.60 4.06
CA ALA A 242 -1.32 15.39 4.80
C ALA A 242 -0.87 15.56 6.25
N LEU A 243 -1.02 16.79 6.75
CA LEU A 243 -0.85 17.18 8.13
C LEU A 243 -2.20 17.10 8.86
N GLN A 244 -2.37 16.11 9.73
CA GLN A 244 -3.54 15.97 10.58
C GLN A 244 -3.25 16.56 11.96
N VAL A 245 -3.96 17.62 12.32
CA VAL A 245 -3.78 18.32 13.59
C VAL A 245 -4.99 18.09 14.48
N HIS A 246 -4.78 17.49 15.64
CA HIS A 246 -5.82 17.32 16.65
C HIS A 246 -5.77 18.48 17.64
N LEU A 247 -6.86 19.22 17.74
CA LEU A 247 -6.96 20.40 18.59
C LEU A 247 -7.37 19.99 20.02
N ALA A 248 -6.82 20.70 21.01
CA ALA A 248 -7.26 20.67 22.40
C ALA A 248 -8.40 21.66 22.68
N VAL A 249 -8.74 22.51 21.70
CA VAL A 249 -9.70 23.61 21.77
C VAL A 249 -10.69 23.56 20.60
N PRO A 250 -11.87 24.19 20.70
CA PRO A 250 -12.81 24.26 19.58
C PRO A 250 -12.22 24.98 18.35
N SER A 251 -12.73 24.66 17.16
CA SER A 251 -12.33 25.24 15.87
C SER A 251 -12.59 26.75 15.80
N THR A 252 -13.55 27.24 16.58
CA THR A 252 -13.94 28.66 16.67
C THR A 252 -13.07 29.48 17.63
N SER A 253 -12.03 28.87 18.21
CA SER A 253 -11.14 29.54 19.16
C SER A 253 -10.12 30.46 18.46
N PRO A 254 -9.66 31.55 19.13
CA PRO A 254 -8.59 32.40 18.61
C PRO A 254 -7.28 31.65 18.33
N GLU A 255 -7.01 30.58 19.07
CA GLU A 255 -5.86 29.70 18.89
C GLU A 255 -5.94 28.94 17.55
N THR A 256 -7.10 28.39 17.21
CA THR A 256 -7.32 27.74 15.90
C THR A 256 -7.18 28.75 14.77
N ASP A 257 -7.77 29.95 14.89
CA ASP A 257 -7.61 31.00 13.88
C ASP A 257 -6.15 31.44 13.69
N ALA A 258 -5.36 31.42 14.77
CA ALA A 258 -3.93 31.71 14.71
C ALA A 258 -3.14 30.58 14.06
N LEU A 259 -3.51 29.31 14.29
CA LEU A 259 -2.92 28.15 13.63
C LEU A 259 -3.23 28.15 12.13
N THR A 260 -4.47 28.38 11.72
CA THR A 260 -4.88 28.44 10.30
C THR A 260 -4.10 29.53 9.58
N ARG A 261 -4.08 30.77 10.10
CA ARG A 261 -3.28 31.87 9.51
C ARG A 261 -1.79 31.57 9.46
N TRP A 262 -1.30 30.74 10.38
CA TRP A 262 0.09 30.32 10.41
C TRP A 262 0.38 29.26 9.34
N LEU A 263 -0.52 28.29 9.13
CA LEU A 263 -0.42 27.28 8.07
C LEU A 263 -0.54 27.91 6.67
N ASP A 264 -1.40 28.93 6.52
CA ASP A 264 -1.64 29.63 5.25
C ASP A 264 -0.54 30.65 4.88
N ASP A 265 0.42 30.93 5.77
CA ASP A 265 1.48 31.89 5.50
C ASP A 265 2.37 31.41 4.33
N PRO A 266 2.50 32.16 3.22
CA PRO A 266 3.27 31.74 2.05
C PRO A 266 4.75 31.48 2.31
N ARG A 267 5.28 31.91 3.46
CA ARG A 267 6.66 31.61 3.90
C ARG A 267 6.81 30.19 4.43
N ARG A 268 5.72 29.43 4.54
CA ARG A 268 5.67 28.06 5.04
C ARG A 268 5.67 27.10 3.86
N THR A 269 6.78 27.02 3.17
CA THR A 269 6.95 26.02 2.11
C THR A 269 7.64 24.80 2.70
N ALA A 270 6.98 23.64 2.67
CA ALA A 270 7.72 22.40 2.44
C ALA A 270 8.07 22.45 0.94
N ASP A 271 9.35 22.46 0.58
CA ASP A 271 9.86 22.59 -0.80
C ASP A 271 8.95 21.88 -1.81
N ASP A 272 8.46 22.53 -2.88
CA ASP A 272 7.66 22.01 -4.03
C ASP A 272 6.63 20.86 -3.81
N VAL A 273 6.36 20.46 -2.57
CA VAL A 273 5.54 19.31 -2.17
C VAL A 273 4.25 19.88 -1.64
N PRO A 274 3.14 19.76 -2.39
CA PRO A 274 1.84 20.19 -1.90
C PRO A 274 1.49 19.40 -0.64
N LEU A 275 1.27 20.11 0.46
CA LEU A 275 0.96 19.53 1.76
C LEU A 275 -0.44 19.98 2.20
N ALA A 276 -1.39 19.04 2.20
CA ALA A 276 -2.73 19.28 2.72
C ALA A 276 -2.69 19.34 4.25
N TYR A 277 -3.64 20.02 4.87
CA TYR A 277 -3.87 19.91 6.32
C TYR A 277 -5.34 19.71 6.66
N THR A 278 -5.59 19.01 7.76
CA THR A 278 -6.90 18.90 8.39
C THR A 278 -6.78 19.17 9.89
N LEU A 279 -7.57 20.11 10.40
CA LEU A 279 -7.70 20.40 11.82
C LEU A 279 -8.93 19.70 12.37
N TRP A 280 -8.77 18.84 13.35
CA TRP A 280 -9.83 18.09 14.02
C TRP A 280 -10.15 18.70 15.38
N GLU A 281 -11.42 19.03 15.60
CA GLU A 281 -11.87 19.43 16.94
C GLU A 281 -11.78 18.29 17.97
N PRO A 282 -11.75 18.62 19.27
CA PRO A 282 -11.93 17.63 20.33
C PRO A 282 -13.17 16.75 20.07
N GLY A 283 -12.97 15.45 19.99
CA GLY A 283 -14.05 14.49 19.73
C GLY A 283 -14.44 14.33 18.25
N TYR A 284 -13.67 14.88 17.31
CA TYR A 284 -13.82 14.68 15.85
C TYR A 284 -15.15 15.17 15.27
N ALA A 285 -15.80 16.13 15.92
CA ALA A 285 -17.14 16.58 15.56
C ALA A 285 -17.17 17.45 14.29
N THR A 286 -16.15 18.29 14.09
CA THR A 286 -15.95 19.08 12.88
C THR A 286 -14.48 19.10 12.47
N SER A 287 -14.26 19.36 11.18
CA SER A 287 -12.93 19.52 10.62
C SER A 287 -12.84 20.78 9.76
N LEU A 288 -11.66 21.42 9.78
CA LEU A 288 -11.26 22.45 8.83
C LEU A 288 -10.15 21.86 7.96
N ALA A 289 -10.27 21.98 6.64
CA ALA A 289 -9.25 21.52 5.71
C ALA A 289 -8.68 22.68 4.89
N GLY A 290 -7.45 22.54 4.45
CA GLY A 290 -6.78 23.50 3.57
C GLY A 290 -5.43 22.99 3.07
N TRP A 291 -4.65 23.89 2.48
CA TRP A 291 -3.33 23.61 1.96
C TRP A 291 -2.31 24.54 2.62
N VAL A 292 -1.19 23.98 3.05
CA VAL A 292 -0.10 24.77 3.64
C VAL A 292 0.38 25.79 2.59
N ALA A 293 0.60 27.03 3.03
CA ALA A 293 0.91 28.19 2.17
C ALA A 293 -0.13 28.47 1.06
N GLY A 294 -1.35 27.92 1.17
CA GLY A 294 -2.36 27.99 0.10
C GLY A 294 -1.94 27.28 -1.19
N SER A 295 -0.93 26.42 -1.12
CA SER A 295 -0.33 25.75 -2.29
C SER A 295 -1.10 24.46 -2.62
N GLU A 296 -2.36 24.64 -3.01
CA GLU A 296 -3.14 23.56 -3.61
C GLU A 296 -2.49 23.13 -4.93
N PRO A 297 -2.19 21.83 -5.12
CA PRO A 297 -1.72 21.36 -6.41
C PRO A 297 -2.77 21.72 -7.47
N PRO A 298 -2.35 22.19 -8.64
CA PRO A 298 -3.30 22.52 -9.69
C PRO A 298 -4.16 21.29 -9.96
N ALA A 299 -5.47 21.52 -10.10
CA ALA A 299 -6.37 20.46 -10.57
C ALA A 299 -5.74 19.83 -11.82
N PRO A 300 -5.66 18.49 -11.88
CA PRO A 300 -5.05 17.83 -13.02
C PRO A 300 -5.81 18.27 -14.26
N GLN A 301 -5.06 18.76 -15.25
CA GLN A 301 -5.67 19.21 -16.49
C GLN A 301 -6.16 18.00 -17.26
N GLU A 302 -7.38 18.11 -17.78
CA GLU A 302 -7.88 17.22 -18.82
C GLU A 302 -6.85 17.16 -19.94
N HIS A 303 -6.41 15.96 -20.28
CA HIS A 303 -5.53 15.74 -21.41
C HIS A 303 -5.85 14.40 -22.06
N THR A 304 -5.75 14.38 -23.37
CA THR A 304 -5.82 13.13 -24.13
C THR A 304 -4.46 12.44 -24.06
N VAL A 305 -4.45 11.12 -24.24
CA VAL A 305 -3.19 10.35 -24.29
C VAL A 305 -2.30 10.95 -25.38
N PRO A 306 -1.00 11.21 -25.12
CA PRO A 306 -0.10 11.74 -26.13
C PRO A 306 -0.10 10.89 -27.39
N LEU A 307 -0.32 11.54 -28.53
CA LEU A 307 -0.26 10.87 -29.83
C LEU A 307 1.20 10.51 -30.18
N PRO A 308 1.41 9.44 -30.97
CA PRO A 308 2.70 9.19 -31.61
C PRO A 308 3.19 10.42 -32.39
N ALA A 309 4.50 10.65 -32.40
CA ALA A 309 5.10 11.89 -32.92
C ALA A 309 4.81 12.16 -34.41
N ASP A 310 4.43 11.14 -35.16
CA ASP A 310 4.09 11.16 -36.58
C ASP A 310 2.59 11.31 -36.87
N VAL A 311 1.75 11.32 -35.82
CA VAL A 311 0.30 11.47 -35.94
C VAL A 311 -0.11 12.89 -35.60
N ALA A 312 -0.67 13.59 -36.59
CA ALA A 312 -1.23 14.92 -36.36
C ALA A 312 -2.52 14.83 -35.51
N PRO A 313 -2.66 15.66 -34.46
CA PRO A 313 -3.90 15.72 -33.71
C PRO A 313 -5.04 16.24 -34.58
N TRP A 314 -6.25 15.72 -34.34
CA TRP A 314 -7.45 16.30 -34.94
C TRP A 314 -7.67 17.74 -34.45
N PRO A 315 -8.34 18.59 -35.25
CA PRO A 315 -8.68 19.94 -34.85
C PRO A 315 -9.54 19.95 -33.59
N ASP A 316 -9.14 20.72 -32.59
CA ASP A 316 -9.95 20.97 -31.39
C ASP A 316 -10.91 22.14 -31.67
N ASP A 317 -11.98 21.84 -32.42
CA ASP A 317 -13.03 22.79 -32.79
C ASP A 317 -14.23 22.71 -31.82
N ASP A 318 -15.13 23.70 -31.85
CA ASP A 318 -16.39 23.77 -31.06
C ASP A 318 -17.48 22.77 -31.54
N ALA A 319 -17.09 21.57 -31.97
CA ALA A 319 -18.01 20.51 -32.39
C ALA A 319 -19.03 20.14 -31.29
N PRO A 320 -20.30 19.86 -31.65
CA PRO A 320 -21.30 19.41 -30.68
C PRO A 320 -20.93 18.04 -30.10
N ALA A 321 -21.41 17.71 -28.90
CA ALA A 321 -21.25 16.38 -28.33
C ALA A 321 -21.87 15.30 -29.24
N CYS A 322 -21.17 14.17 -29.42
CA CYS A 322 -21.71 13.04 -30.17
C CYS A 322 -22.92 12.45 -29.43
N THR A 323 -23.93 12.05 -30.20
CA THR A 323 -25.02 11.19 -29.72
C THR A 323 -24.73 9.73 -30.06
N GLY A 324 -25.51 8.79 -29.49
CA GLY A 324 -25.37 7.38 -29.82
C GLY A 324 -25.55 7.10 -31.33
N ASP A 325 -26.47 7.80 -31.99
CA ASP A 325 -26.77 7.64 -33.42
C ASP A 325 -25.65 8.16 -34.34
N ASP A 326 -24.79 9.05 -33.82
CA ASP A 326 -23.63 9.57 -34.54
C ASP A 326 -22.47 8.57 -34.61
N LEU A 327 -22.55 7.46 -33.85
CA LEU A 327 -21.42 6.57 -33.59
C LEU A 327 -21.72 5.14 -34.04
N ARG A 328 -20.83 4.57 -34.85
CA ARG A 328 -20.80 3.12 -35.10
C ARG A 328 -19.74 2.49 -34.23
N LEU A 329 -20.18 1.61 -33.33
CA LEU A 329 -19.28 0.91 -32.42
C LEU A 329 -18.76 -0.40 -32.99
N SER A 330 -17.54 -0.74 -32.60
CA SER A 330 -16.91 -2.03 -32.86
C SER A 330 -15.91 -2.37 -31.76
N LEU A 331 -15.56 -3.65 -31.64
CA LEU A 331 -14.49 -4.09 -30.77
C LEU A 331 -13.23 -4.34 -31.60
N GLY A 332 -12.08 -3.98 -31.04
CA GLY A 332 -10.79 -4.47 -31.47
C GLY A 332 -10.64 -5.96 -31.17
N THR A 333 -9.51 -6.51 -31.57
CA THR A 333 -9.18 -7.90 -31.30
C THR A 333 -8.59 -8.01 -29.89
N PRO A 334 -9.04 -8.96 -29.05
CA PRO A 334 -8.43 -9.16 -27.75
C PRO A 334 -6.95 -9.56 -27.87
N ASP A 335 -6.09 -9.00 -27.03
CA ASP A 335 -4.67 -9.33 -26.96
C ASP A 335 -4.25 -9.70 -25.52
N ALA A 336 -3.12 -10.36 -25.39
CA ALA A 336 -2.57 -10.88 -24.15
C ALA A 336 -1.09 -10.50 -23.99
N ALA A 337 -0.78 -9.65 -23.03
CA ALA A 337 0.60 -9.26 -22.72
C ALA A 337 0.85 -9.14 -21.22
N ALA A 338 2.03 -9.58 -20.77
CA ALA A 338 2.55 -9.41 -19.40
C ALA A 338 1.55 -9.78 -18.26
N GLY A 339 0.79 -10.86 -18.43
CA GLY A 339 -0.18 -11.32 -17.42
C GLY A 339 -1.49 -10.53 -17.39
N SER A 340 -1.69 -9.62 -18.35
CA SER A 340 -2.93 -8.89 -18.58
C SER A 340 -3.56 -9.31 -19.92
N ARG A 341 -4.82 -8.93 -20.09
CA ARG A 341 -5.59 -9.01 -21.33
C ARG A 341 -6.07 -7.62 -21.70
N TYR A 342 -6.18 -7.37 -22.99
CA TYR A 342 -6.52 -6.07 -23.56
C TYR A 342 -7.59 -6.22 -24.63
N LEU A 343 -8.44 -5.22 -24.74
CA LEU A 343 -9.44 -5.06 -25.79
C LEU A 343 -9.58 -3.56 -26.08
N ALA A 344 -9.91 -3.20 -27.31
CA ALA A 344 -10.27 -1.84 -27.66
C ALA A 344 -11.77 -1.73 -27.95
N VAL A 345 -12.42 -0.70 -27.42
CA VAL A 345 -13.71 -0.23 -27.92
C VAL A 345 -13.43 0.87 -28.92
N GLN A 346 -13.97 0.74 -30.13
CA GLN A 346 -13.78 1.72 -31.21
C GLN A 346 -15.12 2.38 -31.53
N ALA A 347 -15.12 3.70 -31.70
CA ALA A 347 -16.28 4.46 -32.14
C ALA A 347 -15.95 5.25 -33.41
N GLU A 348 -16.63 4.89 -34.51
CA GLU A 348 -16.55 5.62 -35.79
C GLU A 348 -17.62 6.71 -35.82
N ASN A 349 -17.25 7.95 -36.09
CA ASN A 349 -18.22 9.01 -36.33
C ASN A 349 -18.84 8.82 -37.73
N VAL A 350 -20.11 8.43 -37.76
CA VAL A 350 -20.87 8.18 -39.00
C VAL A 350 -21.82 9.31 -39.37
N SER A 351 -21.79 10.40 -38.59
CA SER A 351 -22.56 11.60 -38.88
C SER A 351 -21.99 12.37 -40.07
N GLY A 352 -22.71 13.41 -40.50
CA GLY A 352 -22.27 14.28 -41.61
C GLY A 352 -21.23 15.34 -41.24
N GLY A 353 -20.78 15.41 -39.99
CA GLY A 353 -19.87 16.45 -39.49
C GLY A 353 -19.06 15.99 -38.27
N PRO A 354 -18.16 16.84 -37.75
CA PRO A 354 -17.41 16.51 -36.53
C PRO A 354 -18.35 16.49 -35.32
N CYS A 355 -18.09 15.60 -34.37
CA CYS A 355 -18.74 15.58 -33.06
C CYS A 355 -17.69 15.27 -31.96
N ALA A 356 -17.99 15.61 -30.72
CA ALA A 356 -17.07 15.48 -29.60
C ALA A 356 -17.44 14.33 -28.66
N LEU A 357 -16.45 13.50 -28.31
CA LEU A 357 -16.53 12.48 -27.28
C LEU A 357 -15.83 12.96 -26.01
N GLU A 358 -16.39 12.64 -24.86
CA GLU A 358 -15.87 12.96 -23.54
C GLU A 358 -15.99 11.74 -22.63
N GLY A 359 -15.08 11.61 -21.66
CA GLY A 359 -15.14 10.55 -20.65
C GLY A 359 -14.69 9.17 -21.12
N VAL A 360 -15.29 8.14 -20.52
CA VAL A 360 -15.04 6.71 -20.76
C VAL A 360 -16.34 6.05 -21.24
N PRO A 361 -16.28 5.03 -22.12
CA PRO A 361 -17.47 4.24 -22.42
C PRO A 361 -17.96 3.46 -21.20
N GLY A 362 -19.28 3.32 -21.07
CA GLY A 362 -19.87 2.34 -20.16
C GLY A 362 -19.79 0.94 -20.75
N LEU A 363 -19.48 -0.05 -19.92
CA LEU A 363 -19.35 -1.46 -20.34
C LEU A 363 -20.14 -2.37 -19.41
N GLU A 364 -20.83 -3.34 -19.99
CA GLU A 364 -21.44 -4.46 -19.27
C GLU A 364 -21.09 -5.76 -19.99
N PHE A 365 -20.56 -6.72 -19.24
CA PHE A 365 -20.10 -8.01 -19.77
C PHE A 365 -21.21 -9.04 -19.58
N ARG A 366 -21.52 -9.80 -20.63
CA ARG A 366 -22.64 -10.73 -20.67
C ARG A 366 -22.24 -12.10 -21.16
N ASN A 367 -22.84 -13.12 -20.57
CA ASN A 367 -22.65 -14.51 -20.96
C ASN A 367 -23.42 -14.89 -22.24
N ALA A 368 -23.33 -16.15 -22.65
CA ALA A 368 -23.99 -16.68 -23.85
C ALA A 368 -25.52 -16.64 -23.77
N ASP A 369 -26.10 -16.67 -22.57
CA ASP A 369 -27.54 -16.55 -22.33
C ASP A 369 -28.01 -15.07 -22.29
N GLY A 370 -27.08 -14.12 -22.38
CA GLY A 370 -27.33 -12.68 -22.38
C GLY A 370 -27.47 -12.07 -20.98
N GLU A 371 -27.21 -12.86 -19.94
CA GLU A 371 -27.19 -12.42 -18.53
C GLU A 371 -25.89 -11.67 -18.24
N ALA A 372 -25.96 -10.64 -17.41
CA ALA A 372 -24.79 -9.85 -17.03
C ALA A 372 -23.93 -10.61 -16.01
N GLN A 373 -22.61 -10.50 -16.15
CA GLN A 373 -21.65 -10.97 -15.17
C GLN A 373 -21.80 -10.14 -13.88
N PRO A 374 -22.20 -10.73 -12.74
CA PRO A 374 -22.33 -10.01 -11.48
C PRO A 374 -20.99 -9.46 -10.96
N ASP A 375 -21.08 -8.37 -10.19
CA ASP A 375 -19.97 -7.78 -9.44
C ASP A 375 -18.73 -7.38 -10.26
N VAL A 376 -18.85 -7.23 -11.58
CA VAL A 376 -17.78 -6.65 -12.40
C VAL A 376 -17.64 -5.16 -12.07
N THR A 377 -16.43 -4.76 -11.65
CA THR A 377 -16.10 -3.38 -11.29
C THR A 377 -15.29 -2.73 -12.41
N LEU A 378 -15.73 -1.55 -12.85
CA LEU A 378 -14.99 -0.73 -13.81
C LEU A 378 -14.12 0.29 -13.08
N GLU A 379 -12.81 0.28 -13.35
CA GLU A 379 -11.84 1.23 -12.81
C GLU A 379 -11.21 2.07 -13.93
N PRO A 380 -10.68 3.28 -13.63
CA PRO A 380 -9.88 4.02 -14.59
C PRO A 380 -8.63 3.24 -15.03
N SER A 381 -8.25 3.38 -16.30
CA SER A 381 -7.04 2.76 -16.88
C SER A 381 -5.75 2.98 -16.07
N ALA A 382 -5.60 4.15 -15.46
CA ALA A 382 -4.54 4.44 -14.50
C ALA A 382 -4.98 5.53 -13.50
N PRO A 383 -4.40 5.55 -12.28
CA PRO A 383 -4.59 6.65 -11.35
C PRO A 383 -4.16 7.98 -11.97
N GLY A 384 -4.97 9.03 -11.81
CA GLY A 384 -4.62 10.35 -12.34
C GLY A 384 -5.06 10.62 -13.78
N VAL A 385 -5.69 9.65 -14.46
CA VAL A 385 -6.24 9.87 -15.81
C VAL A 385 -7.46 10.77 -15.72
N VAL A 386 -7.38 11.93 -16.37
CA VAL A 386 -8.49 12.88 -16.50
C VAL A 386 -8.95 12.89 -17.96
N PRO A 387 -10.12 12.33 -18.29
CA PRO A 387 -10.60 12.24 -19.67
C PRO A 387 -10.70 13.62 -20.32
N GLY A 388 -9.94 13.84 -21.41
CA GLY A 388 -10.09 15.04 -22.22
C GLY A 388 -11.18 14.88 -23.29
N ARG A 389 -11.70 16.01 -23.76
CA ARG A 389 -12.58 16.09 -24.93
C ARG A 389 -11.83 15.71 -26.21
N VAL A 390 -12.43 14.88 -27.05
CA VAL A 390 -11.89 14.47 -28.36
C VAL A 390 -12.90 14.80 -29.45
N VAL A 391 -12.53 15.71 -30.36
CA VAL A 391 -13.33 15.99 -31.57
C VAL A 391 -13.03 14.94 -32.63
N VAL A 392 -14.01 14.10 -32.94
CA VAL A 392 -13.90 13.05 -33.96
C VAL A 392 -14.44 13.59 -35.30
N PRO A 393 -13.61 13.77 -36.34
CA PRO A 393 -14.09 14.16 -37.67
C PRO A 393 -15.04 13.11 -38.27
N ALA A 394 -15.86 13.51 -39.24
CA ALA A 394 -16.74 12.58 -39.94
C ALA A 394 -15.93 11.47 -40.65
N GLY A 395 -16.29 10.21 -40.40
CA GLY A 395 -15.63 9.01 -40.91
C GLY A 395 -14.42 8.54 -40.11
N GLU A 396 -13.96 9.31 -39.11
CA GLU A 396 -12.82 8.97 -38.27
C GLU A 396 -13.22 8.12 -37.06
N ARG A 397 -12.23 7.47 -36.43
CA ARG A 397 -12.44 6.53 -35.32
C ARG A 397 -11.70 6.91 -34.05
N SER A 398 -12.40 7.05 -32.95
CA SER A 398 -11.81 7.08 -31.62
C SER A 398 -11.66 5.66 -31.04
N LEU A 399 -10.86 5.54 -30.00
CA LEU A 399 -10.59 4.29 -29.29
C LEU A 399 -10.63 4.52 -27.78
N ALA A 400 -11.11 3.53 -27.03
CA ALA A 400 -10.98 3.43 -25.58
C ALA A 400 -10.44 2.04 -25.24
N THR A 401 -9.40 1.98 -24.41
CA THR A 401 -8.76 0.72 -24.03
C THR A 401 -9.49 0.05 -22.88
N VAL A 402 -9.56 -1.27 -22.89
CA VAL A 402 -10.11 -2.10 -21.83
C VAL A 402 -9.03 -3.10 -21.44
N GLN A 403 -8.73 -3.22 -20.15
CA GLN A 403 -7.71 -4.12 -19.62
C GLN A 403 -8.27 -4.91 -18.44
N TRP A 404 -7.96 -6.19 -18.37
CA TRP A 404 -8.28 -7.03 -17.20
C TRP A 404 -7.18 -8.06 -16.97
N ARG A 405 -7.24 -8.74 -15.81
CA ARG A 405 -6.38 -9.89 -15.54
C ARG A 405 -7.10 -11.17 -15.95
N ALA A 406 -6.37 -12.10 -16.55
CA ALA A 406 -6.92 -13.37 -16.98
C ALA A 406 -7.52 -14.14 -15.80
N MET A 407 -8.79 -14.51 -15.89
CA MET A 407 -9.46 -15.36 -14.91
C MET A 407 -9.49 -16.82 -15.40
N SER A 408 -9.50 -17.77 -14.46
CA SER A 408 -9.50 -19.19 -14.81
C SER A 408 -10.87 -19.62 -15.35
N THR A 409 -10.93 -19.96 -16.64
CA THR A 409 -12.15 -20.48 -17.30
C THR A 409 -12.20 -22.01 -17.42
N THR A 410 -11.21 -22.73 -16.88
CA THR A 410 -11.02 -24.18 -17.10
C THR A 410 -12.20 -25.06 -16.67
N ASN A 411 -13.09 -24.59 -15.79
CA ASN A 411 -14.28 -25.32 -15.36
C ASN A 411 -15.56 -24.46 -15.37
N ASP A 412 -15.54 -23.32 -16.05
CA ASP A 412 -16.65 -22.38 -16.02
C ASP A 412 -17.30 -22.24 -17.41
N PRO A 413 -18.54 -22.70 -17.61
CA PRO A 413 -19.26 -22.49 -18.86
C PRO A 413 -19.70 -21.04 -19.05
N ASP A 414 -19.61 -20.19 -18.02
CA ASP A 414 -20.20 -18.86 -17.97
C ASP A 414 -19.24 -17.75 -18.45
N VAL A 415 -18.53 -18.00 -19.54
CA VAL A 415 -17.62 -17.01 -20.14
C VAL A 415 -18.39 -15.84 -20.73
N THR A 416 -17.78 -14.65 -20.70
CA THR A 416 -18.35 -13.50 -21.39
C THR A 416 -18.29 -13.70 -22.90
N THR A 417 -19.41 -13.57 -23.59
CA THR A 417 -19.50 -13.66 -25.06
C THR A 417 -19.98 -12.37 -25.72
N THR A 418 -20.51 -11.43 -24.93
CA THR A 418 -21.01 -10.15 -25.41
C THR A 418 -20.57 -9.03 -24.47
N VAL A 419 -20.15 -7.91 -25.04
CA VAL A 419 -19.90 -6.66 -24.31
C VAL A 419 -20.94 -5.65 -24.76
N ALA A 420 -21.84 -5.25 -23.87
CA ALA A 420 -22.78 -4.16 -24.12
C ALA A 420 -22.07 -2.83 -23.83
N VAL A 421 -21.94 -1.99 -24.86
CA VAL A 421 -21.20 -0.73 -24.80
C VAL A 421 -22.15 0.45 -24.85
N VAL A 422 -22.03 1.36 -23.90
CA VAL A 422 -22.69 2.67 -23.89
C VAL A 422 -21.65 3.73 -24.27
N PRO A 423 -21.67 4.27 -25.50
CA PRO A 423 -20.57 5.10 -26.00
C PRO A 423 -20.47 6.47 -25.31
N VAL A 424 -21.62 7.06 -25.01
CA VAL A 424 -21.78 8.38 -24.40
C VAL A 424 -22.94 8.34 -23.40
N PRO A 425 -22.95 9.20 -22.37
CA PRO A 425 -24.04 9.26 -21.40
C PRO A 425 -25.41 9.44 -22.06
N GLY A 426 -26.37 8.57 -21.71
CA GLY A 426 -27.75 8.62 -22.22
C GLY A 426 -28.00 7.92 -23.55
N ALA A 427 -26.98 7.34 -24.19
CA ALA A 427 -27.17 6.47 -25.35
C ALA A 427 -27.64 5.06 -24.95
N ASP A 428 -28.32 4.38 -25.88
CA ASP A 428 -28.71 2.98 -25.69
C ASP A 428 -27.47 2.05 -25.76
N PRO A 429 -27.41 0.98 -24.94
CA PRO A 429 -26.32 0.01 -25.00
C PRO A 429 -26.30 -0.75 -26.34
N VAL A 430 -25.13 -0.84 -26.96
CA VAL A 430 -24.90 -1.63 -28.19
C VAL A 430 -24.20 -2.94 -27.83
N PRO A 431 -24.84 -4.11 -28.02
CA PRO A 431 -24.21 -5.40 -27.78
C PRO A 431 -23.20 -5.71 -28.89
N LEU A 432 -21.95 -5.93 -28.51
CA LEU A 432 -20.85 -6.28 -29.41
C LEU A 432 -20.27 -7.64 -29.04
N THR A 433 -20.01 -8.46 -30.05
CA THR A 433 -19.42 -9.80 -29.88
C THR A 433 -17.91 -9.73 -30.12
N PRO A 434 -17.07 -10.11 -29.14
CA PRO A 434 -15.62 -10.20 -29.33
C PRO A 434 -15.28 -11.26 -30.38
N THR A 435 -14.17 -11.06 -31.10
CA THR A 435 -13.71 -11.99 -32.14
C THR A 435 -12.29 -12.45 -31.86
N SER A 436 -11.98 -13.69 -32.24
CA SER A 436 -10.65 -14.30 -32.07
C SER A 436 -9.67 -13.70 -33.08
N PRO A 437 -8.44 -13.34 -32.66
CA PRO A 437 -7.40 -12.86 -33.57
C PRO A 437 -7.08 -13.85 -34.69
N ASP A 438 -7.02 -15.13 -34.34
CA ASP A 438 -6.48 -16.17 -35.23
C ASP A 438 -7.53 -16.69 -36.21
N THR A 439 -8.80 -16.74 -35.81
CA THR A 439 -9.86 -17.38 -36.59
C THR A 439 -10.93 -16.42 -37.08
N GLY A 440 -11.07 -15.23 -36.47
CA GLY A 440 -12.16 -14.30 -36.74
C GLY A 440 -13.54 -14.77 -36.25
N ASP A 441 -13.61 -15.95 -35.61
CA ASP A 441 -14.83 -16.45 -34.99
C ASP A 441 -15.12 -15.73 -33.67
N THR A 442 -16.33 -15.88 -33.15
CA THR A 442 -16.70 -15.39 -31.82
C THR A 442 -15.70 -15.88 -30.75
N ALA A 443 -15.12 -14.95 -30.01
CA ALA A 443 -14.25 -15.23 -28.87
C ALA A 443 -15.01 -15.00 -27.56
N GLY A 444 -14.77 -15.90 -26.60
CA GLY A 444 -15.11 -15.66 -25.21
C GLY A 444 -14.03 -14.81 -24.53
N LEU A 445 -14.44 -13.90 -23.65
CA LEU A 445 -13.54 -13.19 -22.73
C LEU A 445 -13.58 -13.87 -21.37
N ASP A 446 -12.42 -13.98 -20.73
CA ASP A 446 -12.24 -14.43 -19.35
C ASP A 446 -12.49 -13.30 -18.34
N VAL A 447 -13.51 -12.48 -18.62
CA VAL A 447 -14.11 -11.52 -17.69
C VAL A 447 -15.33 -12.20 -17.09
N LEU A 448 -15.25 -12.57 -15.82
CA LEU A 448 -16.26 -13.34 -15.09
C LEU A 448 -16.75 -12.54 -13.86
N ASP A 449 -17.64 -13.14 -13.09
CA ASP A 449 -18.10 -12.66 -11.78
C ASP A 449 -16.98 -12.06 -10.92
N GLY A 450 -17.17 -10.83 -10.46
CA GLY A 450 -16.22 -10.14 -9.58
C GLY A 450 -14.95 -9.61 -10.26
N ALA A 451 -14.89 -9.59 -11.60
CA ALA A 451 -13.73 -9.06 -12.32
C ALA A 451 -13.50 -7.56 -12.05
N GLU A 452 -12.23 -7.17 -11.89
CA GLU A 452 -11.78 -5.78 -12.00
C GLU A 452 -11.37 -5.52 -13.45
N VAL A 453 -12.03 -4.55 -14.09
CA VAL A 453 -11.78 -4.16 -15.47
C VAL A 453 -11.41 -2.69 -15.53
N ARG A 454 -10.26 -2.39 -16.13
CA ARG A 454 -9.75 -1.04 -16.29
C ARG A 454 -10.12 -0.48 -17.65
N VAL A 455 -10.73 0.71 -17.67
CA VAL A 455 -11.23 1.36 -18.88
C VAL A 455 -10.55 2.71 -19.08
N GLY A 456 -10.03 2.93 -20.29
CA GLY A 456 -9.42 4.17 -20.72
C GLY A 456 -10.43 5.16 -21.29
N PRO A 457 -10.13 6.47 -21.26
CA PRO A 457 -10.97 7.48 -21.91
C PRO A 457 -10.95 7.31 -23.43
N TRP A 458 -11.88 7.98 -24.09
CA TRP A 458 -11.83 8.14 -25.54
C TRP A 458 -10.57 8.89 -25.96
N VAL A 459 -9.87 8.36 -26.96
CA VAL A 459 -8.68 8.97 -27.57
C VAL A 459 -8.77 8.91 -29.09
N GLN A 460 -8.05 9.80 -29.76
CA GLN A 460 -7.83 9.68 -31.20
C GLN A 460 -7.08 8.37 -31.49
N ARG A 461 -7.60 7.59 -32.42
CA ARG A 461 -6.91 6.36 -32.87
C ARG A 461 -5.72 6.74 -33.73
N ALA A 462 -4.54 6.27 -33.35
CA ALA A 462 -3.35 6.27 -34.19
C ALA A 462 -3.26 4.96 -35.00
N GLU A 463 -2.64 5.02 -36.18
CA GLU A 463 -2.32 3.83 -36.95
C GLU A 463 -1.35 2.94 -36.15
N GLY A 464 -1.64 1.63 -36.09
CA GLY A 464 -0.89 0.68 -35.26
C GLY A 464 -1.40 0.50 -33.82
N TRP A 465 -2.42 1.25 -33.40
CA TRP A 465 -3.17 0.94 -32.18
C TRP A 465 -4.32 -0.04 -32.53
N SER A 466 -4.25 -1.25 -31.95
CA SER A 466 -5.22 -2.33 -32.12
C SER A 466 -5.99 -2.61 -30.85
#